data_AF-A0A945PJY4-F1
#
_entry.id   AF-A0A945PJY4-F1
#
_cell.length_a   1.000
_cell.length_b   1.000
_cell.length_c   1.000
_cell.angle_alpha   90.00
_cell.angle_beta   90.00
_cell.angle_gamma   90.00
#
_symmetry.space_group_name_H-M   'P 1'
#
loop_
_entity.id
_entity.type
_entity.pdbx_description
1 polymer ?
#
loop_
_entity_poly.entity_id
_entity_poly.type
_entity_poly.pdbx_seq_one_letter_code
_entity_poly.pdbx_strand_id
1 'polypeptide(L)'
;NAFSEMGYNPRQMDGIILQAIDVILATPIVAEPIRLTRDSVVYKFADPALESLLPLQKQLLRTGPENTKRIQQQAKALREALLNP
;
A
#
# COMPACT_ATOMS: atom_id res chain seq x y z
N ASN A 1 -19.74 4.16 14.99
CA ASN A 1 -18.55 3.88 14.18
C ASN A 1 -18.78 4.45 12.78
N ALA A 2 -17.84 5.25 12.27
CA ALA A 2 -17.99 5.99 11.00
C ALA A 2 -18.36 5.12 9.79
N PHE A 3 -17.98 3.83 9.77
CA PHE A 3 -18.32 2.91 8.68
C PHE A 3 -19.79 2.48 8.66
N SER A 4 -20.41 2.34 9.84
CA SER A 4 -21.85 2.04 9.94
C SER A 4 -22.69 3.25 9.53
N GLU A 5 -22.19 4.46 9.76
CA GLU A 5 -22.79 5.72 9.27
C GLU A 5 -22.71 5.85 7.74
N MET A 6 -21.76 5.16 7.10
CA MET A 6 -21.64 5.03 5.64
C MET A 6 -22.42 3.84 5.06
N GLY A 7 -23.19 3.11 5.89
CA GLY A 7 -24.03 1.98 5.46
C GLY A 7 -23.32 0.63 5.33
N TYR A 8 -22.04 0.52 5.74
CA TYR A 8 -21.31 -0.74 5.71
C TYR A 8 -21.61 -1.58 6.96
N ASN A 9 -21.80 -2.88 6.76
CA ASN A 9 -21.85 -3.82 7.87
C ASN A 9 -20.41 -4.10 8.40
N PRO A 10 -20.26 -4.51 9.67
CA PRO A 10 -18.92 -4.75 10.25
C PRO A 10 -18.05 -5.74 9.46
N ARG A 11 -18.65 -6.82 8.93
CA ARG A 11 -17.93 -7.83 8.14
C ARG A 11 -17.38 -7.29 6.81
N GLN A 12 -18.06 -6.31 6.21
CA GLN A 12 -17.58 -5.63 5.01
C GLN A 12 -16.37 -4.74 5.31
N MET A 13 -16.37 -4.08 6.48
CA MET A 13 -15.23 -3.27 6.93
C MET A 13 -13.99 -4.16 7.12
N ASP A 14 -14.12 -5.30 7.79
CA ASP A 14 -13.00 -6.23 7.99
C ASP A 14 -12.40 -6.70 6.65
N GLY A 15 -13.25 -7.04 5.69
CA GLY A 15 -12.83 -7.41 4.35
C GLY A 15 -12.08 -6.31 3.61
N ILE A 16 -12.55 -5.06 3.72
CA ILE A 16 -11.89 -3.88 3.11
C ILE A 16 -10.50 -3.65 3.74
N ILE A 17 -10.40 -3.78 5.06
CA ILE A 17 -9.13 -3.62 5.78
C ILE A 17 -8.13 -4.71 5.36
N LEU A 18 -8.56 -5.97 5.31
CA LEU A 18 -7.71 -7.08 4.88
C LEU A 18 -7.23 -6.91 3.42
N GLN A 19 -8.10 -6.47 2.51
CA GLN A 19 -7.72 -6.18 1.13
C GLN A 19 -6.69 -5.05 1.04
N ALA A 20 -6.85 -3.97 1.81
CA ALA A 20 -5.89 -2.88 1.84
C ALA A 20 -4.52 -3.33 2.38
N ILE A 21 -4.51 -4.18 3.41
CA ILE A 21 -3.29 -4.79 3.94
C ILE A 21 -2.61 -5.66 2.89
N ASP A 22 -3.36 -6.48 2.15
CA ASP A 22 -2.78 -7.32 1.10
C ASP A 22 -2.14 -6.48 -0.02
N VAL A 23 -2.72 -5.32 -0.37
CA VAL A 23 -2.09 -4.37 -1.31
C VAL A 23 -0.76 -3.82 -0.79
N ILE A 24 -0.68 -3.48 0.51
CA ILE A 24 0.55 -3.03 1.16
C ILE A 24 1.61 -4.13 1.11
N LEU A 25 1.24 -5.36 1.48
CA LEU A 25 2.15 -6.51 1.51
C LEU A 25 2.62 -6.92 0.10
N ALA A 26 1.80 -6.70 -0.93
CA ALA A 26 2.15 -6.95 -2.32
C ALA A 26 3.05 -5.86 -2.94
N THR A 27 3.33 -4.76 -2.24
CA THR A 27 4.22 -3.70 -2.77
C THR A 27 5.66 -4.21 -2.91
N PRO A 28 6.33 -4.05 -4.06
CA PRO A 28 7.72 -4.46 -4.19
C PRO A 28 8.64 -3.56 -3.35
N ILE A 29 9.72 -4.14 -2.82
CA ILE A 29 10.79 -3.39 -2.17
C ILE A 29 11.91 -3.19 -3.19
N VAL A 30 12.09 -1.95 -3.65
CA VAL A 30 13.13 -1.58 -4.61
C VAL A 30 14.28 -0.91 -3.86
N ALA A 31 15.41 -1.61 -3.75
CA ALA A 31 16.60 -1.12 -3.03
C ALA A 31 17.49 -0.21 -3.88
N GLU A 32 17.36 -0.31 -5.20
CA GLU A 32 18.12 0.50 -6.14
C GLU A 32 17.47 1.89 -6.34
N PRO A 33 18.26 2.90 -6.79
CA PRO A 33 17.72 4.20 -7.11
C PRO A 33 16.63 4.12 -8.20
N ILE A 34 15.41 4.52 -7.85
CA ILE A 34 14.30 4.54 -8.80
C ILE A 34 14.44 5.76 -9.72
N ARG A 35 14.57 5.53 -11.03
CA ARG A 35 14.61 6.61 -12.02
C ARG A 35 13.22 7.21 -12.23
N LEU A 36 13.17 8.54 -12.34
CA LEU A 36 11.96 9.30 -12.60
C LEU A 36 12.03 9.98 -13.97
N THR A 37 10.91 10.00 -14.69
CA THR A 37 10.72 10.86 -15.86
C THR A 37 9.86 12.07 -15.49
N ARG A 38 10.08 13.17 -16.20
CA ARG A 38 9.29 14.40 -16.08
C ARG A 38 8.52 14.61 -17.37
N ASP A 39 7.35 13.98 -17.46
CA ASP A 39 6.46 14.14 -18.62
C ASP A 39 5.72 15.49 -18.57
N SER A 40 5.60 16.15 -17.39
CA SER A 40 5.02 17.49 -17.23
C SER A 40 5.34 18.13 -15.85
N VAL A 41 4.35 18.71 -15.15
CA VAL A 41 4.46 19.21 -13.76
C VAL A 41 4.67 18.06 -12.77
N VAL A 42 4.32 16.84 -13.16
CA VAL A 42 4.42 15.64 -12.31
C VAL A 42 5.60 14.76 -12.69
N TYR A 43 6.22 14.16 -11.67
CA TYR A 43 7.20 13.09 -11.83
C TYR A 43 6.50 11.74 -11.88
N LYS A 44 6.94 10.88 -12.81
CA LYS A 44 6.51 9.49 -12.95
C LYS A 44 7.69 8.55 -12.78
N PHE A 45 7.42 7.30 -12.43
CA PHE A 45 8.44 6.26 -12.49
C PHE A 45 8.81 5.97 -13.95
N ALA A 46 10.11 5.92 -14.22
CA ALA A 46 10.61 5.62 -15.56
C ALA A 46 10.36 4.15 -15.94
N ASP A 47 10.30 3.26 -14.95
CA ASP A 47 9.94 1.87 -15.13
C ASP A 47 8.41 1.73 -15.27
N PRO A 48 7.89 1.27 -16.43
CA PRO A 48 6.46 1.07 -16.64
C PRO A 48 5.82 0.11 -15.64
N ALA A 49 6.56 -0.89 -15.15
CA ALA A 49 6.05 -1.83 -14.16
C ALA A 49 5.76 -1.11 -12.84
N LEU A 50 6.68 -0.26 -12.38
CA LEU A 50 6.49 0.55 -11.16
C LEU A 50 5.40 1.62 -11.34
N GLU A 51 5.32 2.24 -12.53
CA GLU A 51 4.31 3.26 -12.79
C GLU A 51 2.89 2.69 -12.87
N SER A 52 2.75 1.42 -13.29
CA SER A 52 1.47 0.70 -13.36
C SER A 52 0.92 0.26 -11.99
N LEU A 53 1.72 0.35 -10.92
CA LEU A 53 1.30 -0.01 -9.57
C LEU A 53 0.16 0.89 -9.07
N LEU A 54 -0.61 0.35 -8.12
CA LEU A 54 -1.70 1.09 -7.49
C LEU A 54 -1.16 2.36 -6.79
N PRO A 55 -1.97 3.44 -6.69
CA PRO A 55 -1.55 4.69 -6.07
C PRO A 55 -0.93 4.50 -4.67
N LEU A 56 -1.49 3.61 -3.85
CA LEU A 56 -0.97 3.27 -2.53
C LEU A 56 0.42 2.63 -2.61
N GLN A 57 0.63 1.65 -3.50
CA GLN A 57 1.91 0.98 -3.68
C GLN A 57 2.99 1.98 -4.15
N LYS A 58 2.63 2.87 -5.10
CA LYS A 58 3.51 3.98 -5.52
C LYS A 58 3.86 4.92 -4.37
N GLN A 59 2.93 5.17 -3.45
CA GLN A 59 3.20 5.96 -2.27
C GLN A 59 4.21 5.28 -1.34
N LEU A 60 4.08 3.97 -1.12
CA LEU A 60 5.04 3.21 -0.33
C LEU A 60 6.44 3.26 -0.96
N LEU A 61 6.56 3.08 -2.28
CA LEU A 61 7.83 3.21 -3.00
C LEU A 61 8.50 4.57 -2.80
N ARG A 62 7.72 5.67 -2.77
CA ARG A 62 8.25 7.02 -2.54
C ARG A 62 8.84 7.23 -1.14
N THR A 63 8.50 6.38 -0.17
CA THR A 63 9.08 6.44 1.17
C THR A 63 10.47 5.80 1.26
N GLY A 64 10.88 5.07 0.22
CA GLY A 64 12.13 4.32 0.17
C GLY A 64 12.05 2.91 0.78
N PRO A 65 13.00 2.03 0.44
CA PRO A 65 12.93 0.60 0.75
C PRO A 65 12.81 0.28 2.24
N GLU A 66 13.54 1.02 3.09
CA GLU A 66 13.52 0.79 4.55
C GLU A 66 12.16 1.14 5.17
N ASN A 67 11.54 2.23 4.73
CA ASN A 67 10.21 2.60 5.22
C ASN A 67 9.14 1.67 4.65
N THR A 68 9.24 1.26 3.38
CA THR A 68 8.34 0.25 2.82
C THR A 68 8.37 -1.04 3.63
N LYS A 69 9.56 -1.55 3.96
CA LYS A 69 9.73 -2.74 4.82
C LYS A 69 9.06 -2.57 6.19
N ARG A 70 9.30 -1.43 6.85
CA ARG A 70 8.71 -1.15 8.18
C ARG A 70 7.19 -1.11 8.11
N ILE A 71 6.62 -0.47 7.09
CA ILE A 71 5.17 -0.42 6.87
C ILE A 71 4.61 -1.83 6.64
N GLN A 72 5.28 -2.64 5.81
CA GLN A 72 4.86 -4.02 5.55
C GLN A 72 4.91 -4.91 6.79
N GLN A 73 5.91 -4.74 7.66
CA GLN A 73 5.99 -5.44 8.95
C GLN A 73 4.80 -5.10 9.85
N GLN A 74 4.44 -3.82 9.96
CA GLN A 74 3.27 -3.39 10.74
C GLN A 74 1.97 -3.91 10.12
N ALA A 75 1.85 -3.88 8.79
CA ALA A 75 0.68 -4.42 8.07
C ALA A 75 0.52 -5.93 8.30
N LYS A 76 1.65 -6.68 8.33
CA LYS A 76 1.64 -8.11 8.65
C LYS A 76 1.17 -8.37 10.08
N ALA A 77 1.71 -7.64 11.06
CA ALA A 77 1.30 -7.76 12.46
C ALA A 77 -0.20 -7.45 12.64
N LEU A 78 -0.70 -6.42 11.96
CA LEU A 78 -2.12 -6.08 11.95
C LEU A 78 -2.98 -7.19 11.34
N ARG A 79 -2.53 -7.78 10.22
CA ARG A 79 -3.21 -8.91 9.57
C ARG A 79 -3.36 -10.10 10.52
N GLU A 80 -2.29 -10.44 11.23
CA GLU A 80 -2.27 -11.55 12.18
C GLU A 80 -3.22 -11.30 13.35
N ALA A 81 -3.26 -10.08 13.90
CA ALA A 81 -4.17 -9.69 14.97
C ALA A 81 -5.66 -9.71 14.54
N LEU A 82 -5.96 -9.39 13.28
CA LEU A 82 -7.34 -9.42 12.76
C LEU A 82 -7.83 -10.84 12.47
N LEU A 83 -6.93 -11.77 12.12
CA LEU A 83 -7.28 -13.17 11.83
C LEU A 83 -7.36 -14.02 13.09
N ASN A 84 -6.65 -13.64 14.16
CA ASN A 84 -6.67 -14.27 15.47
C ASN A 84 -7.10 -13.23 16.53
N PRO A 85 -8.39 -12.86 16.56
CA PRO A 85 -8.91 -11.82 17.45
C PRO A 85 -8.86 -12.19 18.93
#